data_AF-A0A068QMC1-F1
#
_entry.id   AF-A0A068QMC1-F1
#
_cell.length_a   1.000
_cell.length_b   1.000
_cell.length_c   1.000
_cell.angle_alpha   90.00
_cell.angle_beta   90.00
_cell.angle_gamma   90.00
#
_symmetry.space_group_name_H-M   'P 1'
#
loop_
_entity.id
_entity.type
_entity.pdbx_description
1 polymer ?
#
loop_
_entity_poly.entity_id
_entity_poly.type
_entity_poly.pdbx_seq_one_letter_code
_entity_poly.pdbx_strand_id
1 'polypeptide(L)' 'MHSPTNAWEQELLSLHTRLAPLFHYPGPQHRSLAYLRGLLSDVERKNGWQLAEWIGERTPDGVQHLLERAH' A
#
# COMPACT_ATOMS: atom_id res chain seq x y z
N MET A 1 2.96 -11.90 -25.82
CA MET A 1 2.40 -10.65 -25.27
C MET A 1 2.19 -10.85 -23.77
N HIS A 2 3.14 -10.39 -22.94
CA HIS A 2 2.93 -10.41 -21.48
C HIS A 2 1.90 -9.34 -21.15
N SER A 3 0.80 -9.72 -20.48
CA SER A 3 -0.15 -8.73 -19.96
C SER A 3 0.62 -7.68 -19.15
N PRO A 4 0.25 -6.39 -19.24
CA PRO A 4 0.87 -5.33 -18.44
C PRO A 4 0.78 -5.62 -16.93
N THR A 5 -0.12 -6.53 -16.52
CA THR A 5 -0.38 -6.96 -15.14
C THR A 5 0.86 -7.33 -14.32
N ASN A 6 1.93 -7.85 -14.95
CA ASN A 6 3.13 -8.23 -14.20
C ASN A 6 4.21 -7.13 -14.15
N ALA A 7 4.31 -6.30 -15.19
CA ALA A 7 5.37 -5.30 -15.29
C ALA A 7 5.18 -4.17 -14.26
N TRP A 8 3.94 -3.67 -14.12
CA TRP A 8 3.65 -2.63 -13.13
C TRP A 8 3.80 -3.16 -11.70
N GLU A 9 3.44 -4.43 -11.45
CA GLU A 9 3.56 -5.03 -10.13
C GLU A 9 5.03 -5.19 -9.73
N GLN A 10 5.89 -5.59 -10.67
CA GLN A 10 7.34 -5.65 -10.45
C GLN A 10 7.95 -4.27 -10.19
N GLU A 11 7.52 -3.24 -10.91
CA GLU A 11 7.93 -1.86 -10.66
C GLU A 11 7.48 -1.37 -9.28
N LEU A 12 6.26 -1.71 -8.86
CA LEU A 12 5.75 -1.39 -7.53
C LEU A 12 6.58 -2.08 -6.43
N LEU A 13 6.93 -3.35 -6.59
CA LEU A 13 7.81 -4.06 -5.65
C LEU A 13 9.23 -3.48 -5.62
N SER A 14 9.74 -3.04 -6.76
CA SER A 14 11.05 -2.38 -6.88
C SER A 14 11.05 -0.99 -6.22
N LEU A 15 9.97 -0.22 -6.38
CA LEU A 15 9.74 1.01 -5.63
C LEU A 15 9.65 0.72 -4.12
N HIS A 16 8.87 -0.28 -3.72
CA HIS A 16 8.69 -0.65 -2.33
C HIS A 16 10.01 -1.02 -1.64
N THR A 17 10.88 -1.75 -2.34
CA THR A 17 12.22 -2.09 -1.86
C THR A 17 13.08 -0.84 -1.64
N ARG A 18 13.00 0.15 -2.54
CA ARG A 18 13.70 1.43 -2.39
C ARG A 18 13.15 2.29 -1.23
N LEU A 19 11.86 2.14 -0.91
CA LEU A 19 11.23 2.81 0.22
C LEU A 19 11.48 2.09 1.56
N ALA A 20 11.89 0.82 1.55
CA ALA A 20 12.12 0.03 2.76
C ALA A 20 12.98 0.74 3.84
N PRO A 21 14.09 1.43 3.50
CA PRO A 21 14.92 2.12 4.49
C PRO A 21 14.23 3.32 5.16
N LEU A 22 13.13 3.84 4.60
CA LEU A 22 12.37 4.95 5.18
C LEU A 22 11.47 4.49 6.33
N PHE A 23 11.26 3.17 6.49
CA PHE A 23 10.43 2.62 7.55
C PHE A 23 11.30 2.06 8.67
N HIS A 24 11.07 2.55 9.89
CA HIS A 24 11.73 2.03 11.09
C HIS A 24 11.23 0.65 11.54
N TYR A 25 10.07 0.21 11.05
CA TYR A 25 9.45 -1.05 11.47
C TYR A 25 8.79 -1.80 10.28
N PRO A 26 8.81 -3.15 10.25
CA PRO A 26 8.25 -3.93 9.13
C PRO A 26 6.73 -3.79 8.94
N GLY A 27 5.98 -3.48 10.01
CA GLY A 27 4.53 -3.30 9.96
C GLY A 27 4.09 -2.14 9.03
N PRO A 28 4.52 -0.89 9.30
CA PRO A 28 4.30 0.26 8.42
C PRO A 28 4.82 0.05 6.99
N GLN A 29 5.96 -0.63 6.85
CA GLN A 29 6.49 -0.99 5.53
C GLN A 29 5.48 -1.84 4.76
N HIS A 30 5.07 -3.00 5.27
CA HIS A 30 4.08 -3.86 4.59
C HIS A 30 2.76 -3.14 4.32
N ARG A 31 2.32 -2.31 5.26
CA ARG A 31 1.10 -1.52 5.09
C ARG A 31 1.21 -0.52 3.95
N SER A 32 2.36 0.10 3.74
CA SER A 32 2.56 1.03 2.61
C SER A 32 2.44 0.33 1.25
N LEU A 33 2.96 -0.90 1.11
CA LEU A 33 2.80 -1.70 -0.11
C LEU A 33 1.33 -2.06 -0.33
N ALA A 34 0.66 -2.53 0.73
CA ALA A 34 -0.75 -2.90 0.65
C ALA A 34 -1.63 -1.70 0.31
N TYR A 35 -1.34 -0.52 0.87
CA TYR A 35 -1.99 0.73 0.56
C TYR A 35 -1.81 1.14 -0.91
N LEU A 36 -0.57 1.09 -1.44
CA LEU A 36 -0.30 1.39 -2.85
C LEU A 36 -0.99 0.42 -3.80
N ARG A 37 -1.03 -0.88 -3.45
CA ARG A 37 -1.81 -1.87 -4.23
C ARG A 37 -3.30 -1.57 -4.21
N GLY A 38 -3.86 -1.17 -3.06
CA GLY A 38 -5.26 -0.77 -2.95
C GLY A 38 -5.58 0.51 -3.74
N LEU A 39 -4.64 1.46 -3.82
CA LEU A 39 -4.80 2.65 -4.67
C LEU A 39 -4.76 2.34 -6.17
N LEU A 40 -4.06 1.29 -6.58
CA LEU A 40 -3.92 0.88 -7.97
C LEU A 40 -4.93 -0.19 -8.39
N SER A 41 -5.68 -0.75 -7.45
CA SER A 41 -6.74 -1.71 -7.73
C SER A 41 -8.06 -1.03 -8.14
N ASP A 42 -9.01 -1.84 -8.56
CA ASP A 42 -10.37 -1.42 -8.92
C ASP A 42 -11.28 -1.16 -7.70
N VAL A 43 -10.70 -0.79 -6.55
CA VAL A 43 -11.49 -0.35 -5.39
C VAL A 43 -12.29 0.90 -5.77
N GLU A 44 -13.61 0.78 -5.66
CA GLU A 44 -14.57 1.77 -6.16
C GLU A 44 -14.43 3.14 -5.45
N ARG A 45 -14.08 3.18 -4.17
CA ARG A 45 -13.76 4.43 -3.45
C ARG A 45 -12.47 4.30 -2.64
N LYS A 46 -11.50 5.15 -2.96
CA LYS A 46 -10.16 5.12 -2.36
C LYS A 46 -10.08 5.94 -1.06
N ASN A 47 -11.02 5.71 -0.15
CA ASN A 47 -11.00 6.33 1.19
C ASN A 47 -10.29 5.42 2.20
N GLY A 48 -9.86 5.99 3.33
CA GLY A 48 -9.08 5.25 4.34
C GLY A 48 -9.78 4.01 4.89
N TRP A 49 -11.12 4.03 4.99
CA TRP A 49 -11.90 2.89 5.44
C TRP A 49 -11.93 1.76 4.41
N GLN A 50 -12.28 2.05 3.16
CA GLN A 50 -12.35 1.04 2.10
C GLN A 50 -10.99 0.46 1.76
N LEU A 51 -9.92 1.27 1.85
CA LEU A 51 -8.56 0.76 1.69
C LEU A 51 -8.16 -0.13 2.87
N ALA A 52 -8.53 0.21 4.10
CA ALA A 52 -8.28 -0.65 5.26
C ALA A 52 -9.02 -2.00 5.13
N GLU A 53 -10.28 -1.99 4.69
CA GLU A 53 -11.04 -3.20 4.39
C GLU A 53 -10.38 -4.04 3.28
N TRP A 54 -9.93 -3.40 2.21
CA TRP A 54 -9.23 -4.08 1.11
C TRP A 54 -7.90 -4.72 1.56
N ILE A 55 -7.18 -4.06 2.47
CA ILE A 55 -5.93 -4.56 3.07
C ILE A 55 -6.20 -5.69 4.10
N GLY A 56 -7.45 -5.87 4.54
CA GLY A 56 -7.83 -6.84 5.56
C GLY A 56 -7.63 -6.34 7.01
N GLU A 57 -7.51 -5.02 7.20
CA GLU A 57 -7.47 -4.42 8.53
C GLU A 57 -8.89 -4.25 9.10
N ARG A 58 -9.01 -4.40 10.43
CA ARG A 58 -10.28 -4.27 11.15
C ARG A 58 -10.72 -2.82 11.39
N THR A 59 -9.79 -1.88 11.21
CA THR A 59 -9.95 -0.45 11.54
C THR A 59 -9.13 0.39 10.56
N PRO A 60 -9.54 1.64 10.24
CA PRO A 60 -8.78 2.54 9.38
C PRO A 60 -7.52 3.10 10.04
N ASP A 61 -7.41 2.97 11.37
CA ASP A 61 -6.33 3.55 12.17
C ASP A 61 -4.94 3.22 11.63
N GLY A 62 -4.72 2.00 11.14
CA GLY A 62 -3.45 1.61 10.60
C GLY A 62 -3.07 2.39 9.33
N VAL A 63 -4.03 2.60 8.44
CA VAL A 63 -3.89 3.38 7.21
C VAL A 63 -3.75 4.87 7.53
N GLN A 64 -4.54 5.38 8.47
CA GLN A 64 -4.44 6.78 8.92
C GLN A 64 -3.07 7.04 9.55
N HIS A 65 -2.61 6.16 10.43
CA HIS A 65 -1.30 6.26 11.07
C HIS A 65 -0.14 6.27 10.07
N LEU A 66 -0.25 5.52 8.97
CA LEU A 66 0.74 5.53 7.89
C LEU A 66 0.80 6.92 7.22
N LEU A 67 -0.35 7.54 6.98
CA LEU A 67 -0.44 8.82 6.27
C LEU A 67 -0.10 10.01 7.18
N GLU A 68 -0.53 9.98 8.44
CA GLU A 68 -0.33 11.06 9.40
C GLU A 68 1.11 11.13 9.93
N ARG A 69 1.86 10.03 9.91
CA ARG A 69 3.25 9.97 10.44
C ARG A 69 4.32 9.99 9.36
N ALA A 70 3.95 10.24 8.10
CA ALA A 70 4.89 10.54 7.02
C ALA A 70 5.32 12.01 7.14
N HIS A 71 6.30 12.30 8.00
CA HIS A 71 6.92 13.62 8.15
C HIS A 71 8.19 13.74 7.28
#